data_AF-A0A0E0JHF2-F1
#
_entry.id   AF-A0A0E0JHF2-F1
#
_cell.length_a   1.000
_cell.length_b   1.000
_cell.length_c   1.000
_cell.angle_alpha   90.00
_cell.angle_beta   90.00
_cell.angle_gamma   90.00
#
_symmetry.space_group_name_H-M   'P 1'
#
loop_
_entity.id
_entity.type
_entity.pdbx_description
1 polymer ?
#
loop_
_entity_poly.entity_id
_entity_poly.type
_entity_poly.pdbx_seq_one_letter_code
_entity_poly.pdbx_strand_id
1 'polypeptide(L)'
;MKVFMAVCMLAVAVRLAAAIVVPSAAPCALTVGFYNGKCGNVNVESVVYVVPAVGGDYLDNSYYKNNKNNLVLFHSDWALVSSNATLQHVNEYAENGTLWNIDFGEALVKLSKLAMPAGSVGQIRKTCRAIKY
;
A
#
# COMPACT_ATOMS: atom_id res chain seq x y z
N MET A 1 -3.11 -24.93 -34.75
CA MET A 1 -3.89 -24.97 -33.49
C MET A 1 -3.92 -23.55 -32.89
N LYS A 2 -4.64 -22.52 -33.33
CA LYS A 2 -5.96 -22.33 -33.98
C LYS A 2 -7.21 -22.61 -33.12
N VAL A 3 -7.05 -23.03 -31.86
CA VAL A 3 -8.20 -23.29 -30.94
C VAL A 3 -8.16 -22.42 -29.68
N PHE A 4 -7.00 -21.93 -29.23
CA PHE A 4 -6.88 -21.13 -28.00
C PHE A 4 -7.23 -19.63 -28.17
N MET A 5 -7.18 -19.11 -29.40
CA MET A 5 -7.39 -17.68 -29.66
C MET A 5 -8.87 -17.30 -29.90
N ALA A 6 -9.76 -18.29 -30.05
CA ALA A 6 -11.19 -18.10 -30.31
C ALA A 6 -12.03 -18.05 -29.02
N VAL A 7 -11.52 -18.54 -27.90
CA VAL A 7 -12.27 -18.63 -26.63
C VAL A 7 -12.29 -17.30 -25.88
N CYS A 8 -11.33 -16.40 -26.11
CA CYS A 8 -11.29 -15.10 -25.44
C CYS A 8 -12.09 -13.98 -26.15
N MET A 9 -12.41 -14.16 -27.44
CA MET A 9 -13.13 -13.16 -28.25
C MET A 9 -14.67 -13.25 -28.11
N LEU A 10 -15.21 -14.36 -27.58
CA LEU A 10 -16.65 -14.58 -27.46
C LEU A 10 -17.25 -14.15 -26.11
N ALA A 11 -16.44 -13.70 -25.15
CA ALA A 11 -16.93 -13.18 -23.88
C ALA A 11 -17.19 -11.66 -23.88
N VAL A 12 -16.95 -10.95 -24.99
CA VAL A 12 -17.07 -9.49 -25.08
C VAL A 12 -18.44 -9.03 -25.62
N ALA A 13 -19.25 -9.94 -26.15
CA ALA A 13 -20.60 -9.62 -26.59
C ALA A 13 -21.62 -10.05 -25.53
N VAL A 14 -22.14 -9.06 -24.81
CA VAL A 14 -23.37 -9.01 -24.00
C VAL A 14 -23.05 -8.48 -22.60
N ARG A 15 -23.21 -7.16 -22.42
CA ARG A 15 -24.12 -6.51 -21.46
C ARG A 15 -24.07 -5.00 -21.70
N LEU A 16 -24.87 -4.58 -22.67
CA LEU A 16 -25.45 -3.25 -22.70
C LEU A 16 -26.39 -3.13 -21.47
N ALA A 17 -26.52 -1.91 -20.95
CA ALA A 17 -27.40 -1.47 -19.86
C ALA A 17 -26.89 -1.72 -18.42
N ALA A 18 -26.23 -0.69 -17.87
CA ALA A 18 -26.69 0.06 -16.70
C ALA A 18 -25.52 0.86 -16.12
N ALA A 19 -25.63 2.18 -16.16
CA ALA A 19 -24.80 3.06 -15.37
C ALA A 19 -25.06 2.76 -13.88
N ILE A 20 -24.17 2.00 -13.25
CA ILE A 20 -24.14 1.81 -11.80
C ILE A 20 -22.79 2.36 -11.35
N VAL A 21 -22.89 3.54 -10.73
CA VAL A 21 -21.98 4.13 -9.75
C VAL A 21 -20.74 3.28 -9.48
N VAL A 22 -19.57 3.68 -10.00
CA VAL A 22 -18.29 3.16 -9.52
C VAL A 22 -18.21 3.54 -8.04
N PRO A 23 -18.27 2.60 -7.08
CA PRO A 23 -18.06 2.95 -5.69
C PRO A 23 -16.58 3.28 -5.55
N SER A 24 -16.25 4.54 -5.26
CA SER A 24 -14.92 4.91 -4.82
C SER A 24 -14.74 4.44 -3.38
N ALA A 25 -14.34 3.19 -3.24
CA ALA A 25 -13.63 2.72 -2.06
C ALA A 25 -12.57 1.78 -2.61
N ALA A 26 -11.31 2.21 -2.55
CA ALA A 26 -10.21 1.30 -2.82
C ALA A 26 -10.41 0.07 -1.91
N PRO A 27 -10.56 -1.15 -2.46
CA PRO A 27 -10.76 -2.36 -1.65
C PRO A 27 -9.48 -2.78 -0.88
N CYS A 28 -8.52 -1.87 -0.74
CA CYS A 28 -7.23 -2.12 -0.11
C CYS A 28 -7.04 -1.35 1.21
N ALA A 29 -8.05 -0.62 1.68
CA ALA A 29 -8.00 -0.06 3.03
C ALA A 29 -8.30 -1.19 4.02
N LEU A 30 -7.32 -1.57 4.83
CA LEU A 30 -7.53 -2.47 5.95
C LEU A 30 -8.50 -1.80 6.91
N THR A 31 -9.67 -2.42 7.10
CA THR A 31 -10.59 -2.04 8.15
C THR A 31 -10.00 -2.43 9.51
N VAL A 32 -10.08 -1.53 10.49
CA VAL A 32 -9.91 -1.87 11.91
C VAL A 32 -10.84 -3.05 12.20
N GLY A 33 -10.32 -4.17 12.70
CA GLY A 33 -11.09 -5.41 12.86
C GLY A 33 -10.77 -6.53 11.85
N PHE A 34 -9.94 -6.29 10.82
CA PHE A 34 -9.67 -7.30 9.77
C PHE A 34 -9.06 -8.61 10.29
N TYR A 35 -8.28 -8.57 11.37
CA TYR A 35 -7.58 -9.75 11.90
C TYR A 35 -8.23 -10.34 13.15
N ASN A 36 -9.30 -9.73 13.67
CA ASN A 36 -10.11 -10.29 14.75
C ASN A 36 -10.52 -11.74 14.43
N GLY A 37 -10.15 -12.67 15.32
CA GLY A 37 -10.50 -14.10 15.22
C GLY A 37 -9.80 -14.90 14.11
N LYS A 38 -8.99 -14.28 13.24
CA LYS A 38 -8.31 -15.00 12.14
C LYS A 38 -7.04 -15.73 12.55
N CYS A 39 -6.44 -15.35 13.69
CA CYS A 39 -5.23 -15.97 14.23
C CYS A 39 -5.56 -16.77 15.50
N GLY A 40 -6.13 -17.98 15.37
CA GLY A 40 -6.24 -18.93 16.49
C GLY A 40 -7.01 -18.45 17.73
N ASN A 41 -8.02 -17.59 17.53
CA ASN A 41 -8.82 -16.92 18.58
C ASN A 41 -8.10 -15.83 19.40
N VAL A 42 -6.88 -15.42 19.04
CA VAL A 42 -6.25 -14.22 19.60
C VAL A 42 -6.48 -13.03 18.69
N ASN A 43 -7.00 -11.94 19.27
CA ASN A 43 -7.08 -10.65 18.61
C ASN A 43 -5.66 -10.11 18.42
N VAL A 44 -5.07 -10.31 17.25
CA VAL A 44 -3.75 -9.73 16.96
C VAL A 44 -3.79 -8.21 16.89
N GLU A 45 -4.97 -7.58 16.78
CA GLU A 45 -5.15 -6.12 16.78
C GLU A 45 -4.72 -5.44 18.07
N SER A 46 -4.77 -6.13 19.23
CA SER A 46 -4.15 -5.60 20.45
C SER A 46 -2.62 -5.66 20.43
N VAL A 47 -2.04 -6.34 19.43
CA VAL A 47 -0.60 -6.43 19.12
C VAL A 47 -0.26 -5.63 17.85
N VAL A 48 -1.27 -5.09 17.14
CA VAL A 48 -1.07 -4.33 15.90
C VAL A 48 -0.58 -2.94 16.26
N TYR A 49 0.74 -2.81 16.26
CA TYR A 49 1.42 -1.53 16.19
C TYR A 49 1.68 -1.16 14.74
N VAL A 50 0.63 -0.96 13.94
CA VAL A 50 0.80 -0.28 12.64
C VAL A 50 0.90 1.21 12.96
N VAL A 51 2.06 1.56 13.52
CA VAL A 51 2.60 2.87 13.90
C VAL A 51 1.57 3.86 14.45
N PRO A 52 1.56 4.12 15.77
CA PRO A 52 2.74 4.18 16.63
C PRO A 52 2.70 3.16 17.78
N ALA A 53 3.69 2.26 17.82
CA ALA A 53 4.07 1.64 19.09
C ALA A 53 4.77 2.70 19.92
N VAL A 54 4.14 3.10 21.03
CA VAL A 54 4.74 3.93 22.08
C VAL A 54 5.05 5.36 21.61
N GLY A 55 4.04 6.15 21.22
CA GLY A 55 4.32 7.54 20.83
C GLY A 55 3.18 8.51 20.50
N GLY A 56 1.94 8.08 20.28
CA GLY A 56 0.88 8.99 19.78
C GLY A 56 0.98 9.23 18.27
N ASP A 57 0.00 9.93 17.66
CA ASP A 57 -0.24 10.07 16.20
C ASP A 57 0.86 10.80 15.38
N TYR A 58 2.13 10.61 15.73
CA TYR A 58 3.28 11.21 15.08
C TYR A 58 3.88 10.27 14.05
N LEU A 59 4.27 10.85 12.93
CA LEU A 59 5.06 10.18 11.90
C LEU A 59 6.53 10.20 12.35
N ASP A 60 7.02 9.08 12.85
CA ASP A 60 8.37 8.93 13.36
C ASP A 60 9.06 7.62 12.88
N ASN A 61 10.30 7.42 13.33
CA ASN A 61 11.08 6.23 12.98
C ASN A 61 10.75 4.99 13.84
N SER A 62 9.68 5.02 14.66
CA SER A 62 9.27 3.88 15.49
C SER A 62 8.92 2.65 14.65
N TYR A 63 8.47 2.84 13.41
CA TYR A 63 8.28 1.76 12.43
C TYR A 63 9.53 0.87 12.33
N TYR A 64 10.70 1.45 12.07
CA TYR A 64 11.95 0.69 11.91
C TYR A 64 12.41 0.05 13.21
N LYS A 65 12.12 0.66 14.37
CA LYS A 65 12.35 0.03 15.68
C LYS A 65 11.45 -1.20 15.86
N ASN A 66 10.21 -1.15 15.40
CA ASN A 66 9.28 -2.28 15.44
C ASN A 66 9.70 -3.41 14.49
N ASN A 67 10.25 -3.11 13.31
CA ASN A 67 10.83 -4.12 12.42
C ASN A 67 11.95 -4.91 13.13
N LYS A 68 12.85 -4.23 13.86
CA LYS A 68 13.93 -4.90 14.63
C LYS A 68 13.40 -5.79 15.74
N ASN A 69 12.30 -5.37 16.37
CA ASN A 69 11.65 -6.11 17.45
C ASN A 69 10.65 -7.15 16.95
N ASN A 70 10.54 -7.37 15.64
CA ASN A 70 9.60 -8.33 15.05
C ASN A 70 8.12 -8.02 15.40
N LEU A 71 7.79 -6.74 15.57
CA LEU A 71 6.47 -6.24 15.96
C LEU A 71 5.65 -5.71 14.77
N VAL A 72 6.07 -6.01 13.54
CA VAL A 72 5.38 -5.60 12.31
C VAL A 72 4.40 -6.65 11.80
N LEU A 73 3.34 -6.19 11.14
CA LEU A 73 2.19 -7.02 10.80
C LEU A 73 2.31 -7.67 9.42
N PHE A 74 2.71 -6.92 8.40
CA PHE A 74 2.70 -7.45 7.03
C PHE A 74 3.96 -8.23 6.73
N HIS A 75 3.81 -9.28 5.93
CA HIS A 75 4.94 -10.01 5.38
C HIS A 75 5.88 -9.10 4.60
N SER A 76 5.35 -8.09 3.90
CA SER A 76 6.16 -7.08 3.20
C SER A 76 7.06 -6.27 4.15
N ASP A 77 6.62 -6.03 5.38
CA ASP A 77 7.42 -5.32 6.39
C ASP A 77 8.51 -6.23 6.95
N TRP A 78 8.17 -7.48 7.24
CA TRP A 78 9.11 -8.52 7.63
C TRP A 78 10.19 -8.78 6.58
N ALA A 79 9.85 -8.66 5.31
CA ALA A 79 10.81 -8.83 4.22
C ALA A 79 11.96 -7.81 4.30
N LEU A 80 11.77 -6.64 4.93
CA LEU A 80 12.84 -5.63 5.09
C LEU A 80 14.00 -6.12 5.97
N VAL A 81 13.76 -7.06 6.89
CA VAL A 81 14.82 -7.64 7.72
C VAL A 81 15.38 -8.95 7.14
N SER A 82 14.82 -9.44 6.04
CA SER A 82 15.19 -10.74 5.45
C SER A 82 16.50 -10.71 4.64
N SER A 83 16.88 -9.55 4.11
CA SER A 83 18.11 -9.39 3.31
C SER A 83 19.10 -8.49 4.04
N ASN A 84 20.40 -8.76 3.90
CA ASN A 84 21.44 -7.96 4.56
C ASN A 84 21.42 -6.48 4.12
N ALA A 85 21.14 -6.22 2.83
CA ALA A 85 21.11 -4.86 2.29
C ALA A 85 19.98 -4.02 2.90
N THR A 86 18.76 -4.59 2.97
CA THR A 86 17.61 -3.89 3.55
C THR A 86 17.71 -3.79 5.07
N LEU A 87 18.28 -4.81 5.72
CA LEU A 87 18.49 -4.81 7.17
C LEU A 87 19.44 -3.69 7.63
N GLN A 88 20.47 -3.37 6.84
CA GLN A 88 21.36 -2.24 7.13
C GLN A 88 20.59 -0.92 7.19
N HIS A 89 19.76 -0.63 6.18
CA HIS A 89 18.92 0.57 6.18
C HIS A 89 17.88 0.58 7.30
N VAL A 90 17.30 -0.59 7.65
CA VAL A 90 16.40 -0.68 8.81
C VAL A 90 17.12 -0.28 10.10
N ASN A 91 18.37 -0.69 10.29
CA ASN A 91 19.16 -0.29 11.45
C ASN A 91 19.49 1.21 11.44
N GLU A 92 19.93 1.75 10.31
CA GLU A 92 20.22 3.18 10.14
C GLU A 92 19.02 4.05 10.50
N TYR A 93 17.84 3.72 9.95
CA TYR A 93 16.63 4.48 10.20
C TYR A 93 16.08 4.29 11.62
N ALA A 94 16.24 3.11 12.22
CA ALA A 94 15.86 2.90 13.62
C ALA A 94 16.71 3.72 14.60
N GLU A 95 18.00 3.90 14.29
CA GLU A 95 18.96 4.62 15.14
C GLU A 95 18.95 6.13 14.89
N ASN A 96 18.69 6.57 13.66
CA ASN A 96 18.74 7.97 13.26
C ASN A 96 17.42 8.44 12.63
N GLY A 97 16.54 8.99 13.46
CA GLY A 97 15.26 9.54 13.01
C GLY A 97 15.38 10.76 12.10
N THR A 98 16.45 11.54 12.23
CA THR A 98 16.70 12.71 11.35
C THR A 98 17.05 12.26 9.94
N LEU A 99 17.92 11.26 9.81
CA LEU A 99 18.26 10.66 8.51
C LEU A 99 17.01 10.08 7.85
N TRP A 100 16.23 9.31 8.60
CA TRP A 100 14.96 8.78 8.11
C TRP A 100 14.01 9.89 7.61
N ASN A 101 13.85 10.99 8.37
CA ASN A 101 12.99 12.09 7.97
C ASN A 101 13.41 12.74 6.64
N ILE A 102 14.72 12.92 6.44
CA ILE A 102 15.29 13.50 5.22
C ILE A 102 15.03 12.56 4.04
N ASP A 103 15.46 11.31 4.14
CA ASP A 103 15.34 10.33 3.06
C ASP A 103 13.88 10.01 2.73
N PHE A 104 13.01 9.98 3.74
CA PHE A 104 11.58 9.79 3.55
C PHE A 104 10.97 10.94 2.72
N GLY A 105 11.36 12.18 3.01
CA GLY A 105 10.95 13.34 2.22
C GLY A 105 11.44 13.26 0.77
N GLU A 106 12.71 12.92 0.57
CA GLU A 106 13.29 12.75 -0.77
C GLU A 106 12.63 11.62 -1.56
N ALA A 107 12.31 10.50 -0.89
CA ALA A 107 11.61 9.37 -1.49
C ALA A 107 10.19 9.75 -1.94
N LEU A 108 9.45 10.52 -1.14
CA LEU A 108 8.12 11.02 -1.53
C LEU A 108 8.19 12.00 -2.71
N VAL A 109 9.21 12.86 -2.75
CA VAL A 109 9.46 13.73 -3.91
C VAL A 109 9.76 12.89 -5.16
N LYS A 110 10.60 11.86 -5.05
CA LYS A 110 10.89 10.95 -6.16
C LYS A 110 9.63 10.21 -6.63
N LEU A 111 8.80 9.74 -5.71
CA LEU A 111 7.53 9.08 -6.00
C LEU A 111 6.55 10.01 -6.73
N SER A 112 6.46 11.27 -6.31
CA SER A 112 5.58 12.28 -6.93
C SER A 112 5.93 12.62 -8.38
N LYS A 113 7.17 12.35 -8.80
CA LYS A 113 7.70 12.63 -10.14
C LYS A 113 7.56 11.46 -11.10
N LEU A 114 6.93 10.35 -10.69
CA LEU A 114 6.68 9.22 -11.59
C LEU A 114 5.82 9.67 -12.78
N ALA A 115 6.29 9.35 -13.98
CA ALA A 115 5.59 9.71 -15.21
C ALA A 115 4.27 8.94 -15.33
N MET A 116 3.28 9.58 -15.98
CA MET A 116 2.09 8.86 -16.39
C MET A 116 2.46 7.75 -17.40
N PRO A 117 1.71 6.63 -17.42
CA PRO A 117 1.89 5.60 -18.43
C PRO A 117 1.85 6.20 -19.84
N ALA A 118 2.69 5.68 -20.75
CA ALA A 118 2.76 6.18 -22.13
C ALA A 118 1.37 6.19 -22.80
N GLY A 119 1.05 7.29 -23.49
CA GLY A 119 -0.26 7.50 -24.12
C GLY A 119 -1.35 8.08 -23.20
N SER A 120 -1.06 8.31 -21.91
CA SER A 120 -2.01 8.98 -21.00
C SER A 120 -2.17 10.45 -21.37
N VAL A 121 -3.41 10.89 -21.60
CA VAL A 121 -3.76 12.31 -21.75
C VAL A 121 -4.25 12.84 -20.41
N GLY A 122 -3.51 13.78 -19.83
CA GLY A 122 -3.87 14.43 -18.57
C GLY A 122 -5.06 15.38 -18.73
N GLN A 123 -5.82 15.58 -17.65
CA GLN A 123 -6.84 16.63 -17.57
C GLN A 123 -6.85 17.28 -16.18
N ILE A 124 -7.15 18.57 -16.13
CA ILE A 124 -7.44 19.25 -14.87
C ILE A 124 -8.91 18.99 -14.52
N ARG A 125 -9.14 18.18 -13.48
CA ARG A 125 -10.48 17.77 -13.06
C ARG A 125 -11.15 18.88 -12.25
N LYS A 126 -12.42 19.17 -12.55
CA LYS A 126 -13.28 20.02 -11.70
C LYS A 126 -13.69 19.29 -10.41
N THR A 127 -13.75 17.97 -10.46
CA THR A 127 -14.04 17.12 -9.30
C THR A 127 -13.22 15.84 -9.42
N CYS A 128 -12.47 15.47 -8.38
CA CYS A 128 -11.53 14.33 -8.45
C CYS A 128 -12.20 12.98 -8.71
N ARG A 129 -13.48 12.83 -8.32
CA ARG A 129 -14.28 11.61 -8.48
C ARG A 129 -14.79 11.35 -9.90
N ALA A 130 -14.64 12.28 -10.84
CA ALA A 130 -15.17 12.16 -12.19
C ALA A 130 -14.16 12.61 -13.24
N ILE A 131 -14.23 11.98 -14.42
CA ILE A 131 -13.53 12.42 -15.63
C ILE A 131 -14.43 13.39 -16.41
N LYS A 132 -13.84 14.35 -17.14
CA LYS A 132 -14.61 15.01 -18.20
C LYS A 132 -14.91 13.97 -19.28
N TYR A 133 -16.17 13.99 -19.72
CA TYR A 133 -16.63 13.34 -20.95
C TYR A 133 -16.54 14.33 -22.10
#